data_AF-A0A7W0CAA4-F1
#
_entry.id   AF-A0A7W0CAA4-F1
#
_cell.length_a   1.000
_cell.length_b   1.000
_cell.length_c   1.000
_cell.angle_alpha   90.00
_cell.angle_beta   90.00
_cell.angle_gamma   90.00
#
_symmetry.space_group_name_H-M   'P 1'
#
loop_
_entity.id
_entity.type
_entity.pdbx_description
1 polymer ?
#
loop_
_entity_poly.entity_id
_entity_poly.type
_entity_poly.pdbx_seq_one_letter_code
_entity_poly.pdbx_strand_id
1 'polypeptide(L)'
;MGAAGLSGYTAEIKEPEQQGKTGESIYFTVVLNPREPASGYHVSTLVDVVDAPQMPEITPGFPRIRIVCNQAGIYKLMIRVSLVGKSSCAGVAYQPVAKQPVTLRIQ
;
A
#
# COMPACT_ATOMS: atom_id res chain seq x y z
N MET A 1 22.21 19.92 4.33
CA MET A 1 20.95 20.20 5.06
C MET A 1 20.29 18.87 5.37
N GLY A 2 20.12 18.56 6.65
CA GLY A 2 19.77 17.22 7.15
C GLY A 2 18.32 16.83 6.90
N ALA A 3 18.06 15.52 6.96
CA ALA A 3 16.76 14.88 6.86
C ALA A 3 15.85 15.18 8.08
N ALA A 4 15.65 16.45 8.41
CA ALA A 4 14.67 16.91 9.38
C ALA A 4 13.36 17.19 8.63
N GLY A 5 12.42 16.25 8.64
CA GLY A 5 11.10 16.50 8.01
C GLY A 5 10.17 15.31 7.87
N LEU A 6 10.61 14.07 8.13
CA LEU A 6 9.77 12.89 7.96
C LEU A 6 9.24 12.29 9.28
N SER A 7 9.71 12.78 10.44
CA SER A 7 9.21 12.34 11.73
C SER A 7 7.74 12.73 11.89
N GLY A 8 6.86 11.74 12.10
CA GLY A 8 5.44 11.95 12.33
C GLY A 8 4.51 11.57 11.16
N TYR A 9 5.05 11.14 10.02
CA TYR A 9 4.21 10.57 8.96
C TYR A 9 3.70 9.18 9.35
N THR A 10 2.39 9.00 9.21
CA THR A 10 1.73 7.69 9.32
C THR A 10 0.86 7.46 8.09
N ALA A 11 0.54 6.20 7.81
CA ALA A 11 -0.48 5.86 6.84
C ALA A 11 -1.44 4.79 7.39
N GLU A 12 -2.65 4.78 6.88
CA GLU A 12 -3.67 3.77 7.19
C GLU A 12 -4.28 3.23 5.89
N ILE A 13 -4.64 1.95 5.89
CA ILE A 13 -5.46 1.36 4.84
C ILE A 13 -6.92 1.39 5.30
N LYS A 14 -7.77 2.08 4.54
CA LYS A 14 -9.22 2.08 4.77
C LYS A 14 -9.81 0.74 4.39
N GLU A 15 -10.75 0.28 5.24
CA GLU A 15 -11.46 -0.98 5.06
C GLU A 15 -10.51 -2.15 4.79
N PRO A 16 -9.67 -2.53 5.77
CA PRO A 16 -8.69 -3.60 5.59
C PRO A 16 -9.33 -4.98 5.40
N GLU A 17 -10.64 -5.09 5.61
CA GLU A 17 -11.43 -6.28 5.28
C GLU A 17 -12.47 -5.90 4.23
N GLN A 18 -12.44 -6.55 3.07
CA GLN A 18 -13.42 -6.35 2.02
C GLN A 18 -13.95 -7.68 1.48
N GLN A 19 -15.11 -7.60 0.84
CA GLN A 19 -15.71 -8.71 0.09
C GLN A 19 -15.87 -8.30 -1.36
N GLY A 20 -15.78 -9.26 -2.28
CA GLY A 20 -15.98 -9.00 -3.70
C GLY A 20 -16.25 -10.28 -4.46
N LYS A 21 -16.40 -10.17 -5.78
CA LYS A 21 -16.61 -11.31 -6.65
C LYS A 21 -15.37 -11.61 -7.48
N THR A 22 -15.28 -12.86 -7.91
CA THR A 22 -14.25 -13.31 -8.84
C THR A 22 -14.17 -12.41 -10.09
N GLY A 23 -12.97 -11.96 -10.44
CA GLY A 23 -12.70 -11.11 -11.59
C GLY A 23 -13.03 -9.61 -11.42
N GLU A 24 -13.67 -9.21 -10.33
CA GLU A 24 -13.94 -7.80 -10.05
C GLU A 24 -12.70 -7.07 -9.52
N SER A 25 -12.62 -5.77 -9.84
CA SER A 25 -11.56 -4.91 -9.31
C SER A 25 -11.92 -4.41 -7.92
N ILE A 26 -11.14 -4.81 -6.93
CA ILE A 26 -11.24 -4.36 -5.55
C ILE A 26 -10.18 -3.29 -5.29
N TYR A 27 -10.53 -2.25 -4.54
CA TYR A 27 -9.65 -1.12 -4.30
C TYR A 27 -9.43 -0.88 -2.81
N PHE A 28 -8.17 -0.91 -2.39
CA PHE A 28 -7.78 -0.41 -1.08
C PHE A 28 -7.37 1.05 -1.19
N THR A 29 -7.87 1.89 -0.28
CA THR A 29 -7.51 3.30 -0.22
C THR A 29 -6.50 3.51 0.90
N VAL A 30 -5.37 4.13 0.56
CA VAL A 30 -4.31 4.54 1.47
C VAL A 30 -4.55 5.99 1.86
N VAL A 31 -4.59 6.27 3.15
CA VAL A 31 -4.64 7.63 3.68
C VAL A 31 -3.32 7.91 4.38
N LEU A 32 -2.65 8.99 3.96
CA LEU A 32 -1.42 9.49 4.59
C LEU A 32 -1.79 10.60 5.59
N ASN A 33 -1.07 10.69 6.71
CA ASN A 33 -1.14 11.80 7.63
C ASN A 33 0.28 12.30 7.97
N PRO A 34 0.62 13.58 7.71
CA PRO A 34 -0.15 14.58 6.94
C PRO A 34 -0.55 14.11 5.53
N ARG A 35 -1.64 14.65 4.97
CA ARG A 35 -2.22 14.18 3.70
C ARG A 35 -1.28 14.31 2.51
N GLU A 36 -0.47 15.37 2.51
CA GLU A 36 0.51 15.63 1.46
C GLU A 36 1.87 15.10 1.90
N PRO A 37 2.60 14.37 1.03
CA PRO A 37 3.95 13.94 1.36
C PRO A 37 4.88 15.14 1.48
N ALA A 38 5.95 14.99 2.26
CA ALA A 38 6.97 16.02 2.39
C ALA A 38 7.56 16.37 1.02
N SER A 39 7.93 17.64 0.81
CA SER A 39 8.54 18.10 -0.44
C SER A 39 9.76 17.24 -0.81
N GLY A 40 9.81 16.79 -2.07
CA GLY A 40 10.85 15.88 -2.57
C GLY A 40 10.62 14.39 -2.30
N TYR A 41 9.51 14.03 -1.64
CA TYR A 41 9.10 12.65 -1.39
C TYR A 41 7.82 12.31 -2.15
N HIS A 42 7.67 11.03 -2.49
CA HIS A 42 6.44 10.44 -3.02
C HIS A 42 6.05 9.23 -2.16
N VAL A 43 4.75 8.91 -2.17
CA VAL A 43 4.23 7.71 -1.51
C VAL A 43 4.43 6.51 -2.44
N SER A 44 5.03 5.46 -1.91
CA SER A 44 5.15 4.16 -2.56
C SER A 44 4.37 3.12 -1.77
N THR A 45 3.67 2.24 -2.47
CA THR A 45 2.93 1.13 -1.90
C THR A 45 3.45 -0.19 -2.45
N LEU A 46 3.62 -1.17 -1.59
CA LEU A 46 3.92 -2.55 -1.97
C LEU A 46 2.88 -3.47 -1.33
N VAL A 47 2.54 -4.54 -2.03
CA VAL A 47 1.59 -5.54 -1.54
C VAL A 47 2.29 -6.89 -1.59
N ASP A 48 2.43 -7.52 -0.44
CA ASP A 48 2.89 -8.90 -0.36
C ASP A 48 1.69 -9.83 -0.24
N VAL A 49 1.68 -10.90 -1.02
CA VAL A 49 0.69 -11.97 -0.87
C VAL A 49 1.17 -12.89 0.22
N VAL A 50 0.43 -12.97 1.32
CA VAL A 50 0.77 -13.84 2.46
C VAL A 50 0.19 -15.23 2.26
N ASP A 51 -1.06 -15.30 1.82
CA ASP A 51 -1.81 -16.53 1.60
C ASP A 51 -2.92 -16.25 0.58
N ALA A 52 -3.07 -17.10 -0.43
CA ALA A 52 -4.08 -16.93 -1.46
C ALA A 52 -4.42 -18.25 -2.17
N PRO A 53 -5.69 -18.45 -2.59
CA PRO A 53 -6.07 -19.59 -3.44
C PRO A 53 -5.35 -19.59 -4.79
N GLN A 54 -5.10 -18.39 -5.33
CA GLN A 54 -4.36 -18.13 -6.56
C GLN A 54 -3.65 -16.78 -6.42
N MET A 55 -2.54 -16.57 -7.12
CA MET A 55 -1.90 -15.26 -7.16
C MET A 55 -2.84 -14.22 -7.80
N PRO A 56 -3.23 -13.14 -7.07
CA PRO A 56 -4.06 -12.09 -7.64
C PRO A 56 -3.24 -11.16 -8.55
N GLU A 57 -3.92 -10.47 -9.45
CA GLU A 57 -3.33 -9.34 -10.17
C GLU A 57 -3.34 -8.12 -9.26
N ILE A 58 -2.17 -7.54 -9.01
CA ILE A 58 -2.02 -6.39 -8.14
C ILE A 58 -1.44 -5.23 -8.94
N THR A 59 -2.11 -4.08 -8.88
CA THR A 59 -1.60 -2.80 -9.38
C THR A 59 -1.40 -1.87 -8.18
N PRO A 60 -0.16 -1.74 -7.67
CA PRO A 60 0.15 -0.79 -6.61
C PRO A 60 -0.08 0.65 -7.06
N GLY A 61 -0.39 1.53 -6.11
CA GLY A 61 -0.65 2.93 -6.39
C GLY A 61 -1.00 3.71 -5.13
N PHE A 62 -0.95 5.03 -5.24
CA PHE A 62 -1.40 5.95 -4.21
C PHE A 62 -2.31 7.01 -4.86
N PRO A 63 -3.49 7.32 -4.29
CA PRO A 63 -4.01 6.81 -3.01
C PRO A 63 -4.69 5.44 -3.12
N ARG A 64 -4.78 4.82 -4.30
CA ARG A 64 -5.52 3.57 -4.51
C ARG A 64 -4.62 2.45 -5.01
N ILE A 65 -4.78 1.28 -4.39
CA ILE A 65 -4.21 0.02 -4.82
C ILE A 65 -5.34 -0.81 -5.42
N ARG A 66 -5.15 -1.34 -6.63
CA ARG A 66 -6.13 -2.21 -7.30
C ARG A 66 -5.71 -3.66 -7.17
N ILE A 67 -6.66 -4.54 -6.84
CA ILE A 67 -6.47 -5.98 -6.75
C ILE A 67 -7.59 -6.69 -7.51
N VAL A 68 -7.24 -7.67 -8.34
CA VAL A 68 -8.19 -8.55 -9.02
C VAL A 68 -7.90 -10.00 -8.63
N CYS A 69 -8.93 -10.69 -8.15
CA CYS A 69 -8.85 -12.07 -7.72
C CYS A 69 -9.65 -12.95 -8.69
N ASN A 70 -8.99 -13.82 -9.44
CA ASN A 70 -9.63 -14.66 -10.47
C ASN A 70 -10.11 -16.04 -9.94
N GLN A 71 -9.96 -16.28 -8.64
CA GLN A 71 -10.45 -17.48 -7.97
C GLN A 71 -11.13 -17.12 -6.64
N ALA A 72 -12.26 -17.76 -6.35
CA ALA A 72 -12.95 -17.62 -5.07
C ALA A 72 -12.10 -18.12 -3.90
N GLY A 73 -12.29 -17.54 -2.72
CA GLY A 73 -11.59 -17.88 -1.49
C GLY A 73 -11.08 -16.68 -0.71
N ILE A 74 -10.22 -16.93 0.27
CA ILE A 74 -9.72 -15.90 1.20
C ILE A 74 -8.29 -15.53 0.82
N TYR A 75 -8.06 -14.25 0.56
CA TYR A 75 -6.74 -13.70 0.26
C TYR A 75 -6.27 -12.89 1.46
N LYS A 76 -5.10 -13.23 2.01
CA LYS A 76 -4.42 -12.47 3.06
C LYS A 76 -3.23 -11.78 2.45
N LEU A 77 -3.18 -10.46 2.59
CA LEU A 77 -2.15 -9.62 2.00
C LEU A 77 -1.53 -8.73 3.07
N MET A 78 -0.32 -8.27 2.82
CA MET A 78 0.37 -7.28 3.65
C MET A 78 0.64 -6.05 2.79
N ILE A 79 -0.02 -4.93 3.10
CA ILE A 79 0.24 -3.66 2.41
C ILE A 79 1.29 -2.89 3.19
N ARG A 80 2.36 -2.50 2.50
CA ARG A 80 3.46 -1.67 3.00
C ARG A 80 3.39 -0.31 2.33
N VAL A 81 3.44 0.75 3.12
CA VAL A 81 3.45 2.13 2.64
C VAL A 81 4.73 2.79 3.09
N SER A 82 5.39 3.52 2.18
CA SER A 82 6.65 4.19 2.46
C SER A 82 6.72 5.54 1.74
N LEU A 83 7.45 6.48 2.33
CA LEU A 83 7.86 7.70 1.66
C LEU A 83 9.23 7.49 1.04
N VAL A 84 9.34 7.86 -0.24
CA VAL A 84 10.56 7.67 -1.02
C VAL A 84 10.94 8.99 -1.66
N GLY A 85 12.19 9.42 -1.52
CA GLY A 85 12.70 10.68 -2.05
C GLY A 85 14.09 10.52 -2.65
N LYS A 86 14.50 11.46 -3.49
CA LYS A 86 15.88 11.51 -4.01
C LYS A 86 16.79 12.12 -2.94
N SER A 87 17.92 11.47 -2.64
CA SER A 87 18.93 12.04 -1.75
C SER A 87 20.03 12.76 -2.56
N SER A 88 20.67 13.75 -1.94
CA SER A 88 21.69 14.60 -2.58
C SER A 88 22.99 13.87 -2.94
N CYS A 89 23.20 12.64 -2.48
CA CYS A 89 24.44 11.88 -2.67
C CYS A 89 24.23 10.61 -3.51
N ALA A 90 23.42 10.69 -4.58
CA ALA A 90 23.12 9.58 -5.49
C ALA A 90 22.38 8.37 -4.85
N GLY A 91 21.74 8.57 -3.69
CA GLY A 91 20.96 7.54 -2.99
C GLY A 91 19.45 7.81 -3.01
N VAL A 92 18.69 6.85 -2.48
CA VAL A 92 17.26 6.98 -2.24
C VAL A 92 17.04 7.17 -0.74
N ALA A 93 16.31 8.22 -0.35
CA ALA A 93 15.81 8.38 1.01
C ALA A 93 14.51 7.56 1.13
N TYR A 94 14.46 6.65 2.11
CA TYR A 94 13.33 5.75 2.32
C TYR A 94 12.88 5.80 3.77
N GLN A 95 11.58 5.94 3.98
CA GLN A 95 10.97 5.83 5.30
C GLN A 95 9.70 4.97 5.25
N PRO A 96 9.62 3.87 6.01
CA PRO A 96 8.37 3.14 6.18
C PRO A 96 7.40 3.96 7.04
N VAL A 97 6.14 4.05 6.61
CA VAL A 97 5.09 4.80 7.33
C VAL A 97 3.90 3.94 7.73
N ALA A 98 3.70 2.79 7.08
CA ALA A 98 2.74 1.78 7.51
C ALA A 98 3.10 0.38 7.02
N LYS A 99 2.66 -0.62 7.78
CA LYS A 99 2.65 -2.03 7.40
C LYS A 99 1.37 -2.64 7.99
N GLN A 100 0.38 -2.94 7.17
CA GLN A 100 -0.95 -3.33 7.62
C GLN A 100 -1.42 -4.60 6.89
N PRO A 101 -1.86 -5.63 7.64
CA PRO A 101 -2.51 -6.79 7.03
C PRO A 101 -3.89 -6.40 6.49
N VAL A 102 -4.26 -6.95 5.34
CA VAL A 102 -5.61 -6.84 4.77
C VAL A 102 -6.13 -8.20 4.33
N THR A 103 -7.45 -8.35 4.33
CA THR A 103 -8.14 -9.59 3.98
C THR A 103 -9.22 -9.32 2.94
N LEU A 104 -9.22 -10.12 1.87
CA LEU A 104 -10.31 -10.15 0.89
C LEU A 104 -11.03 -11.50 0.95
N ARG A 105 -12.36 -11.46 0.97
CA ARG A 105 -13.22 -12.65 0.82
C ARG A 105 -13.89 -12.59 -0.54
N ILE A 106 -13.50 -13.51 -1.43
CA ILE A 106 -13.95 -13.54 -2.82
C ILE A 106 -14.94 -14.69 -3.00
N GLN A 107 -16.10 -14.37 -3.57
CA GLN A 107 -17.17 -15.31 -3.91
C GLN A 107 -17.21 -15.59 -5.41
#